data_AF-A0A6L5EN76-F1
#
_entry.id   AF-A0A6L5EN76-F1
#
_cell.length_a   1.000
_cell.length_b   1.000
_cell.length_c   1.000
_cell.angle_alpha   90.00
_cell.angle_beta   90.00
_cell.angle_gamma   90.00
#
_symmetry.space_group_name_H-M   'P 1'
#
loop_
_entity.id
_entity.type
_entity.pdbx_description
1 polymer ?
#
loop_
_entity_poly.entity_id
_entity_poly.type
_entity_poly.pdbx_seq_one_letter_code
_entity_poly.pdbx_strand_id
1 'polypeptide(L)'
;MARLHVHTAESLVIITASPEALAGLQAGLSGSLERTAVRLRSGTARPVTIFSGTTSPTLDPDEGWLIALPPQARDFLLSLAPGQTGAWELPGINVGFVLE
;
A
#
# COMPACT_ATOMS: atom_id res chain seq x y z
N MET A 1 16.70 17.63 34.00
CA MET A 1 15.66 16.59 33.95
C MET A 1 15.34 16.31 32.49
N ALA A 2 15.49 15.08 32.03
CA ALA A 2 15.14 14.71 30.66
C ALA A 2 13.63 14.50 30.56
N ARG A 3 12.98 15.20 29.63
CA ARG A 3 11.54 15.12 29.38
C ARG A 3 11.32 14.38 28.07
N LEU A 4 10.77 13.18 28.15
CA LEU A 4 10.38 12.36 26.99
C LEU A 4 8.86 12.34 26.89
N HIS A 5 8.32 12.77 25.74
CA HIS A 5 6.88 12.68 25.43
C HIS A 5 6.71 11.99 24.07
N VAL A 6 5.74 11.08 23.98
CA VAL A 6 5.35 10.41 22.73
C VAL A 6 3.98 10.95 22.33
N HIS A 7 3.84 11.29 21.04
CA HIS A 7 2.58 11.68 20.42
C HIS A 7 2.39 10.80 19.17
N THR A 8 1.16 10.36 18.90
CA THR A 8 0.79 9.63 17.68
C THR A 8 -0.37 10.35 17.02
N ALA A 9 -0.26 10.68 15.73
CA ALA A 9 -1.27 11.48 15.04
C ALA A 9 -1.44 11.09 13.56
N GLU A 10 -1.21 9.84 13.18
CA GLU A 10 -1.32 9.42 11.79
C GLU A 10 -2.28 8.24 11.64
N SER A 11 -3.31 8.42 10.79
CA SER A 11 -4.26 7.37 10.46
C SER A 11 -3.57 6.32 9.58
N LEU A 12 -3.50 5.09 10.07
CA LEU A 12 -3.03 3.94 9.30
C LEU A 12 -4.11 3.52 8.29
N VAL A 13 -3.75 3.40 7.02
CA VAL A 13 -4.64 2.83 5.99
C VAL A 13 -4.35 1.33 5.87
N ILE A 14 -5.37 0.48 5.97
CA ILE A 14 -5.21 -0.97 5.86
C ILE A 14 -5.73 -1.43 4.50
N ILE A 15 -4.87 -2.10 3.73
CA ILE A 15 -5.23 -2.79 2.49
C ILE A 15 -5.28 -4.28 2.80
N THR A 16 -6.45 -4.89 2.61
CA THR A 16 -6.61 -6.34 2.64
C THR A 16 -6.73 -6.85 1.21
N ALA A 17 -5.94 -7.87 0.87
CA ALA A 17 -5.84 -8.41 -0.48
C ALA A 17 -5.85 -9.94 -0.46
N SER A 18 -6.39 -10.54 -1.52
CA SER A 18 -6.24 -11.98 -1.78
C SER A 18 -4.92 -12.27 -2.50
N PRO A 19 -4.46 -13.53 -2.55
CA PRO A 19 -3.29 -13.93 -3.34
C PRO A 19 -3.37 -13.49 -4.81
N GLU A 20 -4.54 -13.56 -5.44
CA GLU A 20 -4.76 -13.13 -6.82
C GLU A 20 -4.59 -11.60 -6.98
N ALA A 21 -5.10 -10.83 -6.01
CA ALA A 21 -4.93 -9.38 -6.00
C ALA A 21 -3.46 -8.98 -5.80
N LEU A 22 -2.72 -9.68 -4.93
CA LEU A 22 -1.28 -9.50 -4.79
C LEU A 22 -0.54 -9.80 -6.10
N ALA A 23 -0.85 -10.91 -6.77
CA ALA A 23 -0.21 -11.25 -8.04
C ALA A 23 -0.45 -10.18 -9.12
N GLY A 24 -1.68 -9.66 -9.22
CA GLY A 24 -2.01 -8.55 -10.12
C GLY A 24 -1.25 -7.26 -9.77
N LEU A 25 -1.13 -6.96 -8.47
CA LEU A 25 -0.34 -5.83 -7.99
C LEU A 25 1.15 -5.98 -8.34
N GLN A 26 1.75 -7.14 -8.05
CA GLN A 26 3.16 -7.43 -8.33
C GLN A 26 3.46 -7.36 -9.83
N ALA A 27 2.56 -7.85 -10.68
CA ALA A 27 2.68 -7.73 -12.13
C ALA A 27 2.70 -6.25 -12.58
N GLY A 28 1.80 -5.42 -12.03
CA GLY A 28 1.77 -3.98 -12.29
C GLY A 28 3.01 -3.24 -11.79
N LEU A 29 3.51 -3.61 -10.61
CA LEU A 29 4.71 -3.02 -10.00
C LEU A 29 6.01 -3.47 -10.67
N SER A 30 6.04 -4.63 -11.32
CA SER A 30 7.22 -5.16 -12.03
C SER A 30 7.41 -4.52 -13.41
N GLY A 31 6.40 -3.82 -13.93
CA GLY A 31 6.51 -3.08 -15.19
C GLY A 31 7.49 -1.91 -15.08
N SER A 32 8.53 -1.91 -15.91
CA SER A 32 9.55 -0.85 -15.97
C SER A 32 9.04 0.41 -16.67
N LEU A 33 8.15 1.16 -16.02
CA LEU A 33 7.94 2.58 -16.29
C LEU A 33 7.66 3.23 -14.93
N GLU A 34 8.50 4.17 -14.52
CA GLU A 34 8.44 4.93 -13.26
C GLU A 34 7.13 5.69 -13.02
N ARG A 35 6.10 5.49 -13.85
CA ARG A 35 4.81 6.20 -13.86
C ARG A 35 3.58 5.30 -14.03
N THR A 36 3.70 3.97 -13.93
CA THR A 36 2.51 3.12 -14.02
C THR A 36 1.80 3.07 -12.68
N ALA A 37 0.69 3.82 -12.57
CA ALA A 37 -0.24 3.64 -11.47
C ALA A 37 -0.99 2.31 -11.63
N VAL A 38 -1.03 1.50 -10.58
CA VAL A 38 -1.81 0.26 -10.52
C VAL A 38 -3.12 0.56 -9.82
N ARG A 39 -4.24 0.35 -10.51
CA ARG A 39 -5.56 0.52 -9.91
C ARG A 39 -6.21 -0.83 -9.61
N LEU A 40 -6.44 -1.08 -8.33
CA LEU A 40 -7.15 -2.23 -7.81
C LEU A 40 -8.61 -1.85 -7.55
N ARG A 41 -9.54 -2.73 -7.91
CA ARG A 41 -10.99 -2.53 -7.73
C ARG A 41 -11.57 -3.64 -6.88
N SER A 42 -12.50 -3.28 -6.03
CA SER A 42 -13.35 -4.20 -5.27
C SER A 42 -14.81 -3.98 -5.66
N GLY A 43 -15.62 -5.04 -5.62
CA GLY A 43 -17.07 -4.92 -5.85
C GLY A 43 -17.82 -4.21 -4.71
N THR A 44 -17.20 -4.11 -3.52
CA THR A 44 -17.84 -3.60 -2.30
C THR A 44 -17.07 -2.47 -1.62
N ALA A 45 -15.78 -2.29 -1.96
CA ALA A 45 -14.93 -1.24 -1.40
C ALA A 45 -14.53 -0.20 -2.45
N ARG A 46 -14.11 0.98 -1.98
CA ARG A 46 -13.57 2.03 -2.86
C ARG A 46 -12.33 1.52 -3.62
N PRO A 47 -12.10 1.95 -4.87
CA PRO A 47 -10.89 1.62 -5.59
C PRO A 47 -9.64 2.09 -4.86
N VAL A 48 -8.52 1.41 -5.10
CA VAL A 48 -7.19 1.79 -4.59
C VAL A 48 -6.26 1.98 -5.78
N THR A 49 -5.66 3.15 -5.89
CA THR A 49 -4.64 3.48 -6.89
C THR A 49 -3.29 3.61 -6.22
N ILE A 50 -2.36 2.73 -6.61
CA ILE A 50 -0.99 2.67 -6.11
C ILE A 50 -0.05 3.21 -7.18
N PHE A 51 0.80 4.17 -6.84
CA PHE A 51 1.72 4.80 -7.79
C PHE A 51 3.03 5.18 -7.10
N SER A 52 4.12 5.38 -7.85
CA SER A 52 5.39 5.79 -7.25
C SER A 52 5.29 7.16 -6.57
N GLY A 53 5.76 7.27 -5.33
CA GLY A 53 5.85 8.55 -4.62
C GLY A 53 6.02 8.39 -3.12
N THR A 54 5.90 9.48 -2.37
CA THR A 54 6.14 9.51 -0.92
C THR A 54 5.10 10.32 -0.15
N THR A 55 3.99 10.71 -0.79
CA THR A 55 2.91 11.46 -0.14
C THR A 55 2.08 10.54 0.75
N SER A 56 1.50 11.08 1.81
CA SER A 56 0.61 10.32 2.69
C SER A 56 -0.59 9.75 1.92
N PRO A 57 -1.08 8.55 2.30
CA PRO A 57 -2.32 8.00 1.75
C PRO A 57 -3.46 9.01 1.83
N THR A 58 -4.17 9.21 0.73
CA THR A 58 -5.25 10.18 0.64
C THR A 58 -6.51 9.51 0.11
N LEU A 59 -7.66 9.83 0.69
CA LEU A 59 -8.96 9.40 0.18
C LEU A 59 -9.53 10.50 -0.71
N ASP A 60 -9.57 10.24 -2.01
CA ASP A 60 -10.24 11.08 -2.99
C ASP A 60 -11.72 10.65 -3.14
N PRO A 61 -12.67 11.61 -3.18
CA PRO A 61 -14.11 11.30 -3.30
C PRO A 61 -14.48 10.53 -4.57
N ASP A 62 -13.81 10.83 -5.69
CA ASP A 62 -14.13 10.35 -7.03
C ASP A 62 -13.23 9.16 -7.41
N GLU A 63 -11.97 9.18 -7.00
CA GLU A 63 -10.98 8.18 -7.39
C GLU A 63 -10.80 7.05 -6.38
N GLY A 64 -11.18 7.26 -5.12
CA GLY A 64 -10.95 6.34 -4.01
C GLY A 64 -9.61 6.58 -3.34
N TRP A 65 -8.96 5.53 -2.83
CA TRP A 65 -7.68 5.66 -2.15
C TRP A 65 -6.55 5.89 -3.14
N LEU A 66 -5.74 6.91 -2.88
CA LEU A 66 -4.51 7.23 -3.60
C LEU A 66 -3.33 6.95 -2.67
N ILE A 67 -2.49 5.99 -3.04
CA ILE A 67 -1.38 5.50 -2.22
C ILE A 67 -0.08 5.66 -2.99
N ALA A 68 0.72 6.63 -2.57
CA ALA A 68 2.04 6.85 -3.11
C ALA A 68 3.04 5.89 -2.46
N LEU A 69 3.59 4.96 -3.24
CA LEU A 69 4.41 3.86 -2.78
C LEU A 69 5.90 4.21 -2.88
N PRO A 70 6.62 4.34 -1.76
CA PRO A 70 8.06 4.55 -1.79
C PRO A 70 8.79 3.28 -2.26
N PRO A 71 10.03 3.39 -2.80
CA PRO A 71 10.77 2.26 -3.36
C PRO A 71 10.87 1.05 -2.41
N GLN A 72 11.19 1.28 -1.14
CA GLN A 72 11.28 0.24 -0.14
C GLN A 72 9.97 -0.51 0.12
N ALA A 73 8.82 0.17 0.04
CA ALA A 73 7.51 -0.48 0.18
C ALA A 73 7.14 -1.27 -1.08
N ARG A 74 7.54 -0.78 -2.26
CA ARG A 74 7.45 -1.53 -3.52
C ARG A 74 8.27 -2.81 -3.46
N ASP A 75 9.53 -2.71 -3.07
CA ASP A 75 10.44 -3.86 -3.00
C ASP A 75 9.92 -4.89 -1.98
N PHE A 76 9.38 -4.41 -0.85
CA PHE A 76 8.71 -5.27 0.12
C PHE A 76 7.54 -6.04 -0.51
N LEU A 77 6.61 -5.36 -1.17
CA LEU A 77 5.45 -6.01 -1.82
C LEU A 77 5.87 -7.00 -2.92
N LEU A 78 6.93 -6.69 -3.67
CA LEU A 78 7.49 -7.59 -4.69
C LEU A 78 8.19 -8.82 -4.08
N SER A 79 8.62 -8.75 -2.82
CA SER A 79 9.24 -9.87 -2.11
C SER A 79 8.25 -10.88 -1.50
N LEU A 80 6.97 -10.52 -1.39
CA LEU A 80 5.94 -11.38 -0.80
C LEU A 80 5.65 -12.59 -1.70
N ALA A 81 5.59 -13.78 -1.10
CA ALA A 81 5.32 -15.01 -1.83
C ALA A 81 3.80 -15.16 -2.13
N PRO A 82 3.40 -15.64 -3.33
CA PRO A 82 1.99 -15.81 -3.73
C PRO A 82 1.13 -16.79 -2.90
N GLY A 83 1.66 -17.39 -1.84
CA GLY A 83 0.92 -18.28 -0.92
C GLY A 83 1.13 -17.96 0.55
N GLN A 84 1.74 -16.82 0.85
CA GLN A 84 1.92 -16.34 2.21
C GLN A 84 0.60 -15.73 2.70
N THR A 85 0.29 -15.88 3.98
CA THR A 85 -0.75 -15.10 4.66
C THR A 85 -0.13 -14.31 5.80
N GLY A 86 -0.71 -13.17 6.14
CA GLY A 86 -0.19 -12.34 7.23
C GLY A 86 -0.54 -10.86 7.09
N ALA A 87 -0.03 -10.09 8.05
CA ALA A 87 -0.21 -8.65 8.12
C ALA A 87 1.15 -7.98 8.35
N TRP A 88 1.42 -6.91 7.59
CA TRP A 88 2.67 -6.17 7.64
C TRP A 88 2.41 -4.67 7.56
N GLU A 89 3.25 -3.89 8.23
CA GLU A 89 3.34 -2.45 7.95
C GLU A 89 4.31 -2.24 6.79
N LEU A 90 3.88 -1.47 5.79
CA LEU A 90 4.73 -1.17 4.64
C LEU A 90 5.79 -0.13 5.04
N PRO A 91 7.07 -0.36 4.69
CA PRO A 91 8.15 0.49 5.17
C PRO A 91 8.07 1.92 4.60
N GLY A 92 8.13 2.90 5.51
CA GLY A 92 8.14 4.34 5.22
C GLY A 92 6.85 4.90 4.64
N ILE A 93 5.72 4.25 4.90
CA ILE A 93 4.39 4.77 4.63
C ILE A 93 3.42 4.25 5.70
N ASN A 94 2.41 5.04 6.06
CA ASN A 94 1.36 4.62 6.99
C ASN A 94 0.31 3.73 6.31
N VAL A 95 0.77 2.58 5.80
CA VAL A 95 -0.09 1.55 5.22
C VAL A 95 0.19 0.20 5.86
N GLY A 96 -0.86 -0.42 6.39
CA GLY A 96 -0.87 -1.84 6.72
C GLY A 96 -1.32 -2.64 5.48
N PHE A 97 -0.66 -3.77 5.22
CA PHE A 97 -1.01 -4.69 4.15
C PHE A 97 -1.33 -6.06 4.76
N VAL A 98 -2.53 -6.58 4.49
CA VAL A 98 -3.02 -7.88 4.96
C VAL A 98 -3.24 -8.76 3.73
N LEU A 99 -2.70 -9.97 3.79
CA LEU A 99 -2.88 -11.01 2.78
C LEU A 99 -3.63 -12.19 3.39
N GLU A 100 -4.84 -12.45 2.90
CA GLU A 100 -5.77 -13.48 3.40
C GLU A 100 -6.40 -14.31 2.28
#